data_AF-A0A9X2LLF5-F1
#
_entry.id   AF-A0A9X2LLF5-F1
#
_cell.length_a   1.000
_cell.length_b   1.000
_cell.length_c   1.000
_cell.angle_alpha   90.00
_cell.angle_beta   90.00
_cell.angle_gamma   90.00
#
_symmetry.space_group_name_H-M   'P 1'
#
loop_
_entity.id
_entity.type
_entity.pdbx_description
1 polymer ?
#
loop_
_entity_poly.entity_id
_entity_poly.type
_entity_poly.pdbx_seq_one_letter_code
_entity_poly.pdbx_strand_id
1 'polypeptide(L)'
;MTTTHRPRRPRRPQRPRTATIHAALGALLLGALCTTAGPGTTPAAAAPALGTARTAPAAATLSTVTGTAAAPDRTALAGTALSCSLQTAPGDPLVFRPPVTGRVQQVSATGTVLLDRCTSADGSQYGIRSGRMVLRGSATANCLTAARPEGSAVITWYHGWAQRGRTAGTSHLRPSARGGGGYTPADTFLSGDVVSGRMAHRHVRGWAVPTTDVTACAARGLRTVAGRGNISFS
;
A
#
# COMPACT_ATOMS: atom_id res chain seq x y z
N MET A 1 12.63 -36.51 51.15
CA MET A 1 13.01 -35.63 50.02
C MET A 1 12.19 -34.35 50.13
N THR A 2 12.80 -33.26 50.55
CA THR A 2 12.11 -32.01 50.90
C THR A 2 12.23 -31.02 49.75
N THR A 3 11.14 -30.79 49.03
CA THR A 3 11.12 -29.96 47.83
C THR A 3 10.96 -28.49 48.20
N THR A 4 12.06 -27.73 48.17
CA THR A 4 12.08 -26.30 48.50
C THR A 4 11.50 -25.47 47.35
N HIS A 5 10.30 -24.93 47.55
CA HIS A 5 9.60 -24.09 46.57
C HIS A 5 10.23 -22.67 46.55
N ARG A 6 10.92 -22.31 45.46
CA ARG A 6 11.43 -20.93 45.26
C ARG A 6 10.29 -20.00 44.78
N PRO A 7 10.15 -18.79 45.35
CA PRO A 7 9.17 -17.81 44.91
C PRO A 7 9.59 -17.14 43.60
N ARG A 8 8.64 -17.02 42.65
CA ARG A 8 8.83 -16.30 41.38
C ARG A 8 8.92 -14.79 41.64
N ARG A 9 10.00 -14.16 41.16
CA ARG A 9 10.17 -12.70 41.22
C ARG A 9 9.18 -11.98 40.29
N PRO A 10 8.64 -10.83 40.71
CA PRO A 10 7.75 -10.01 39.88
C PRO A 10 8.51 -9.43 38.67
N ARG A 11 7.93 -9.55 37.47
CA ARG A 11 8.46 -8.95 36.24
C ARG A 11 8.35 -7.43 36.32
N ARG A 12 9.47 -6.73 36.14
CA ARG A 12 9.50 -5.26 36.04
C ARG A 12 8.73 -4.80 34.80
N PRO A 13 7.94 -3.71 34.89
CA PRO A 13 7.29 -3.10 33.73
C PRO A 13 8.34 -2.56 32.76
N GLN A 14 8.33 -3.05 31.53
CA GLN A 14 9.13 -2.50 30.43
C GLN A 14 8.61 -1.11 30.08
N ARG A 15 9.45 -0.09 30.26
CA ARG A 15 9.15 1.27 29.77
C ARG A 15 8.99 1.24 28.25
N PRO A 16 7.95 1.89 27.68
CA PRO A 16 7.82 2.03 26.25
C PRO A 16 9.00 2.86 25.73
N ARG A 17 9.75 2.29 24.78
CA ARG A 17 10.75 3.02 24.00
C ARG A 17 10.01 3.98 23.09
N THR A 18 10.14 5.27 23.37
CA THR A 18 9.70 6.35 22.49
C THR A 18 10.49 6.24 21.19
N ALA A 19 9.86 5.70 20.14
CA ALA A 19 10.40 5.76 18.80
C ALA A 19 10.18 7.18 18.28
N THR A 20 11.25 7.95 18.21
CA THR A 20 11.28 9.27 17.57
C THR A 20 11.09 9.04 16.07
N ILE A 21 9.85 9.17 15.58
CA ILE A 21 9.55 9.20 14.15
C ILE A 21 9.92 10.60 13.66
N HIS A 22 11.03 10.70 12.94
CA HIS A 22 11.33 11.88 12.14
C HIS A 22 10.31 11.96 11.00
N ALA A 23 9.25 12.73 11.21
CA ALA A 23 8.44 13.24 10.12
C ALA A 23 9.33 14.19 9.30
N ALA A 24 9.85 13.70 8.18
CA ALA A 24 10.47 14.56 7.19
C ALA A 24 9.38 15.48 6.62
N LEU A 25 9.36 16.72 7.10
CA LEU A 25 8.70 17.84 6.42
C LEU A 25 9.37 17.99 5.05
N GLY A 26 8.76 17.42 4.03
CA GLY A 26 8.97 17.84 2.65
C GLY A 26 8.27 19.17 2.43
N ALA A 27 8.91 20.25 2.87
CA ALA A 27 8.59 21.60 2.41
C ALA A 27 8.92 21.65 0.91
N LEU A 28 7.90 21.63 0.05
CA LEU A 28 8.05 22.06 -1.33
C LEU A 28 7.69 23.54 -1.40
N LEU A 29 8.73 24.31 -1.67
CA LEU A 29 8.78 25.74 -1.85
C LEU A 29 7.82 26.25 -2.94
N LEU A 30 7.39 27.49 -2.71
CA LEU A 30 6.90 28.43 -3.72
C LEU A 30 7.79 28.46 -4.98
N GLY A 31 7.13 28.60 -6.12
CA GLY A 31 7.68 28.97 -7.43
C GLY A 31 6.92 28.23 -8.53
N ALA A 32 6.31 28.85 -9.54
CA ALA A 32 6.35 30.22 -9.99
C ALA A 32 5.21 30.42 -11.03
N LEU A 33 4.80 31.68 -11.18
CA LEU A 33 4.34 32.31 -12.43
C LEU A 33 2.98 31.92 -13.03
N CYS A 34 2.06 32.89 -12.94
CA CYS A 34 1.03 33.15 -13.94
C CYS A 34 1.60 33.03 -15.36
N THR A 35 0.93 32.29 -16.23
CA THR A 35 1.05 32.48 -17.68
C THR A 35 -0.34 32.45 -18.29
N THR A 36 -0.73 33.60 -18.82
CA THR A 36 -1.90 33.85 -19.66
C THR A 36 -1.76 33.11 -20.98
N ALA A 37 -2.82 32.40 -21.39
CA ALA A 37 -2.92 31.77 -22.70
C ALA A 37 -3.28 32.81 -23.78
N GLY A 38 -2.54 32.79 -24.90
CA GLY A 38 -2.79 33.56 -26.12
C GLY A 38 -1.67 33.38 -27.15
N PRO A 39 -1.95 33.50 -28.46
CA PRO A 39 -1.85 32.36 -29.38
C PRO A 39 -0.74 32.45 -30.44
N GLY A 40 -0.48 31.30 -31.08
CA GLY A 40 -0.09 31.26 -32.50
C GLY A 40 1.36 30.90 -32.82
N THR A 41 1.50 30.33 -34.02
CA THR A 41 2.71 30.15 -34.87
C THR A 41 3.66 28.98 -34.60
N THR A 42 3.48 27.93 -35.41
CA THR A 42 4.52 27.00 -35.94
C THR A 42 5.59 27.75 -36.75
N PRO A 43 6.87 27.36 -36.66
CA PRO A 43 7.54 26.52 -37.67
C PRO A 43 8.42 25.41 -37.03
N ALA A 44 8.57 24.18 -37.57
CA ALA A 44 9.31 23.71 -38.76
C ALA A 44 10.85 23.87 -38.69
N ALA A 45 11.55 22.80 -39.11
CA ALA A 45 13.01 22.62 -39.31
C ALA A 45 13.83 22.32 -38.03
N ALA A 46 14.87 21.48 -38.00
CA ALA A 46 15.48 20.51 -38.92
C ALA A 46 16.48 19.67 -38.08
N ALA A 47 16.76 18.43 -38.51
CA ALA A 47 17.82 17.53 -37.99
C ALA A 47 19.24 18.04 -38.38
N PRO A 48 20.34 17.26 -38.28
CA PRO A 48 20.80 16.24 -37.32
C PRO A 48 22.22 16.57 -36.79
N ALA A 49 22.77 15.83 -35.82
CA ALA A 49 24.23 15.72 -35.67
C ALA A 49 24.64 14.39 -35.01
N LEU A 50 25.29 13.55 -35.80
CA LEU A 50 25.98 12.34 -35.39
C LEU A 50 27.22 12.70 -34.56
N GLY A 51 27.36 12.10 -33.39
CA GLY A 51 28.57 12.15 -32.57
C GLY A 51 29.11 10.75 -32.35
N THR A 52 29.97 10.28 -33.26
CA THR A 52 30.77 9.06 -33.13
C THR A 52 31.94 9.31 -32.18
N ALA A 53 32.00 8.60 -31.04
CA ALA A 53 33.21 8.50 -30.22
C ALA A 53 33.70 7.05 -30.19
N ARG A 54 34.99 6.90 -30.50
CA ARG A 54 35.72 5.67 -30.79
C ARG A 54 36.42 5.14 -29.52
N THR A 55 36.23 3.85 -29.25
CA THR A 55 37.18 2.84 -28.72
C THR A 55 38.18 3.17 -27.61
N ALA A 56 38.15 2.33 -26.56
CA ALA A 56 39.35 1.71 -25.97
C ALA A 56 39.00 0.29 -25.46
N PRO A 57 39.77 -0.77 -25.78
CA PRO A 57 39.57 -2.10 -25.24
C PRO A 57 40.36 -2.25 -23.93
N ALA A 58 39.67 -2.49 -22.81
CA ALA A 58 40.29 -2.96 -21.59
C ALA A 58 40.27 -4.49 -21.59
N ALA A 59 41.45 -5.10 -21.66
CA ALA A 59 41.65 -6.53 -21.49
C ALA A 59 41.27 -6.92 -20.05
N ALA A 60 40.12 -7.58 -19.89
CA ALA A 60 39.72 -8.20 -18.64
C ALA A 60 40.21 -9.64 -18.62
N THR A 61 41.04 -9.95 -17.63
CA THR A 61 41.52 -11.29 -17.30
C THR A 61 40.33 -12.20 -16.94
N LEU A 62 40.16 -13.25 -17.74
CA LEU A 62 39.22 -14.34 -17.49
C LEU A 62 39.71 -15.17 -16.30
N SER A 63 39.12 -14.94 -15.12
CA SER A 63 39.16 -15.91 -14.03
C SER A 63 37.96 -16.84 -14.17
N THR A 64 38.22 -18.04 -14.69
CA THR A 64 37.26 -19.15 -14.74
C THR A 64 37.02 -19.67 -13.32
N VAL A 65 36.00 -19.12 -12.66
CA VAL A 65 35.45 -19.72 -11.43
C VAL A 65 34.53 -20.86 -11.87
N THR A 66 35.00 -22.09 -11.77
CA THR A 66 34.19 -23.30 -11.81
C THR A 66 33.30 -23.36 -10.57
N GLY A 67 32.24 -22.55 -10.59
CA GLY A 67 31.15 -22.67 -9.63
C GLY A 67 30.34 -23.92 -9.96
N THR A 68 30.43 -24.92 -9.09
CA THR A 68 29.47 -26.02 -9.05
C THR A 68 28.08 -25.41 -8.97
N ALA A 69 27.30 -25.51 -10.05
CA ALA A 69 25.92 -25.04 -10.09
C ALA A 69 25.12 -25.90 -9.10
N ALA A 70 25.04 -25.46 -7.85
CA ALA A 70 24.02 -25.89 -6.93
C ALA A 70 22.70 -25.66 -7.65
N ALA A 71 21.91 -26.73 -7.81
CA ALA A 71 20.53 -26.63 -8.29
C ALA A 71 19.87 -25.48 -7.53
N PRO A 72 19.14 -24.56 -8.20
CA PRO A 72 18.49 -23.45 -7.53
C PRO A 72 17.63 -24.05 -6.43
N ASP A 73 18.04 -23.79 -5.21
CA ASP A 73 17.32 -24.17 -4.02
C ASP A 73 15.94 -23.53 -4.18
N ARG A 74 14.90 -24.34 -4.38
CA ARG A 74 13.50 -23.87 -4.40
C ARG A 74 13.07 -23.50 -2.98
N THR A 75 13.95 -22.85 -2.23
CA THR A 75 13.60 -22.00 -1.11
C THR A 75 12.77 -20.90 -1.71
N ALA A 76 11.47 -21.16 -1.78
CA ALA A 76 10.46 -20.28 -2.31
C ALA A 76 10.82 -18.86 -1.90
N LEU A 77 11.07 -17.99 -2.89
CA LEU A 77 10.85 -16.57 -2.72
C LEU A 77 9.56 -16.48 -1.91
N ALA A 78 9.64 -16.01 -0.66
CA ALA A 78 8.48 -15.63 0.12
C ALA A 78 7.92 -14.38 -0.56
N GLY A 79 7.39 -14.63 -1.75
CA GLY A 79 7.12 -13.70 -2.81
C GLY A 79 5.64 -13.50 -2.82
N THR A 80 5.27 -12.26 -3.08
CA THR A 80 3.89 -11.81 -3.25
C THR A 80 3.02 -12.87 -3.96
N ALA A 81 2.12 -13.49 -3.20
CA ALA A 81 1.16 -14.47 -3.69
C ALA A 81 0.18 -13.85 -4.69
N LEU A 82 -0.19 -12.57 -4.47
CA LEU A 82 -1.07 -11.81 -5.35
C LEU A 82 -0.77 -10.32 -5.27
N SER A 83 -0.76 -9.63 -6.41
CA SER A 83 -0.71 -8.17 -6.49
C SER A 83 -1.84 -7.66 -7.37
N CYS A 84 -2.53 -6.60 -6.96
CA CYS A 84 -3.62 -5.98 -7.71
C CYS A 84 -3.47 -4.45 -7.72
N SER A 85 -3.95 -3.83 -8.80
CA SER A 85 -4.27 -2.40 -8.80
C SER A 85 -5.54 -2.16 -8.00
N LEU A 86 -5.59 -1.01 -7.33
CA LEU A 86 -6.64 -0.63 -6.39
C LEU A 86 -7.26 0.69 -6.83
N GLN A 87 -8.59 0.79 -6.74
CA GLN A 87 -9.30 2.07 -6.87
C GLN A 87 -10.55 2.10 -6.00
N THR A 88 -10.91 3.25 -5.46
CA THR A 88 -12.24 3.44 -4.85
C THR A 88 -13.32 3.23 -5.90
N ALA A 89 -14.43 2.57 -5.53
CA ALA A 89 -15.51 2.31 -6.47
C ALA A 89 -16.12 3.63 -7.00
N PRO A 90 -16.37 3.76 -8.32
CA PRO A 90 -17.00 4.95 -8.88
C PRO A 90 -18.38 5.20 -8.25
N GLY A 91 -18.62 6.42 -7.78
CA GLY A 91 -19.85 6.79 -7.08
C GLY A 91 -19.89 6.42 -5.58
N ASP A 92 -18.96 5.60 -5.11
CA ASP A 92 -18.92 5.08 -3.74
C ASP A 92 -17.60 5.44 -3.05
N PRO A 93 -17.38 6.72 -2.70
CA PRO A 93 -16.16 7.14 -2.01
C PRO A 93 -16.04 6.48 -0.62
N LEU A 94 -14.83 6.47 -0.07
CA LEU A 94 -14.65 6.15 1.34
C LEU A 94 -15.24 7.29 2.19
N VAL A 95 -16.14 6.97 3.12
CA VAL A 95 -16.86 7.93 3.95
C VAL A 95 -16.33 7.90 5.37
N PHE A 96 -16.06 9.08 5.95
CA PHE A 96 -15.61 9.27 7.34
C PHE A 96 -16.71 9.83 8.23
N ARG A 97 -16.84 9.29 9.44
CA ARG A 97 -17.77 9.78 10.47
C ARG A 97 -17.13 9.75 11.87
N PRO A 98 -16.98 10.89 12.56
CA PRO A 98 -17.14 12.26 12.05
C PRO A 98 -16.17 12.59 10.90
N PRO A 99 -16.32 13.75 10.21
CA PRO A 99 -15.36 14.20 9.21
C PRO A 99 -13.96 14.28 9.81
N VAL A 100 -12.93 13.86 9.08
CA VAL A 100 -11.53 13.99 9.54
C VAL A 100 -11.16 15.47 9.56
N THR A 101 -10.59 15.97 10.65
CA THR A 101 -10.20 17.40 10.76
C THR A 101 -8.71 17.53 11.05
N GLY A 102 -8.21 18.76 11.23
CA GLY A 102 -6.84 18.98 11.73
C GLY A 102 -6.59 18.46 13.14
N ARG A 103 -7.65 18.19 13.92
CA ARG A 103 -7.55 17.65 15.29
C ARG A 103 -7.59 16.13 15.28
N VAL A 104 -6.75 15.53 16.12
CA VAL A 104 -6.74 14.08 16.34
C VAL A 104 -8.03 13.67 17.05
N GLN A 105 -8.77 12.76 16.44
CA GLN A 105 -10.03 12.25 16.99
C GLN A 105 -10.33 10.84 16.50
N GLN A 106 -11.23 10.14 17.17
CA GLN A 106 -11.73 8.86 16.69
C GLN A 106 -12.66 9.11 15.49
N VAL A 107 -12.37 8.44 14.37
CA VAL A 107 -13.18 8.45 13.16
C VAL A 107 -13.50 7.03 12.74
N SER A 108 -14.73 6.81 12.29
CA SER A 108 -15.13 5.60 11.58
C SER A 108 -15.02 5.82 10.08
N ALA A 109 -14.70 4.76 9.34
CA ALA A 109 -14.55 4.78 7.89
C ALA A 109 -15.28 3.58 7.27
N THR A 110 -15.99 3.82 6.17
CA THR A 110 -16.68 2.78 5.39
C THR A 110 -16.56 3.06 3.91
N GLY A 111 -16.35 2.04 3.08
CA GLY A 111 -16.32 2.22 1.64
C GLY A 111 -16.12 0.94 0.85
N THR A 112 -16.20 1.08 -0.47
CA THR A 112 -15.97 0.00 -1.41
C THR A 112 -14.76 0.31 -2.28
N VAL A 113 -13.91 -0.68 -2.45
CA VAL A 113 -12.69 -0.61 -3.24
C VAL A 113 -12.71 -1.73 -4.27
N LEU A 114 -12.37 -1.40 -5.50
CA LEU A 114 -12.26 -2.33 -6.61
C LEU A 114 -10.78 -2.68 -6.80
N LEU A 115 -10.54 -3.98 -6.95
CA LEU A 115 -9.23 -4.55 -7.21
C LEU A 115 -9.24 -5.10 -8.63
N ASP A 116 -8.31 -4.66 -9.46
CA ASP A 116 -8.20 -5.05 -10.86
C ASP A 116 -6.77 -5.43 -11.20
N ARG A 117 -6.56 -6.10 -12.33
CA ARG A 117 -5.22 -6.52 -12.79
C ARG A 117 -4.47 -7.35 -11.75
N CYS A 118 -5.23 -8.23 -11.10
CA CYS A 118 -4.67 -9.15 -10.13
C CYS A 118 -3.76 -10.18 -10.81
N THR A 119 -2.53 -10.28 -10.33
CA THR A 119 -1.49 -11.17 -10.85
C THR A 119 -0.86 -11.95 -9.71
N SER A 120 -0.75 -13.27 -9.87
CA SER A 120 -0.13 -14.18 -8.90
C SER A 120 1.24 -14.58 -9.40
N ALA A 121 2.30 -14.07 -8.74
CA ALA A 121 3.68 -14.31 -9.19
C ALA A 121 4.12 -15.76 -8.94
N ASP A 122 3.61 -16.38 -7.87
CA ASP A 122 3.90 -17.77 -7.48
C ASP A 122 2.90 -18.78 -8.09
N GLY A 123 1.91 -18.31 -8.83
CA GLY A 123 0.84 -19.13 -9.41
C GLY A 123 -0.17 -19.69 -8.39
N SER A 124 0.01 -19.42 -7.09
CA SER A 124 -0.83 -19.99 -6.02
C SER A 124 -2.27 -19.48 -6.07
N GLN A 125 -2.48 -18.31 -6.67
CA GLN A 125 -3.79 -17.68 -6.82
C GLN A 125 -4.29 -17.72 -8.26
N TYR A 126 -4.09 -18.86 -8.94
CA TYR A 126 -4.63 -19.07 -10.27
C TYR A 126 -6.14 -18.80 -10.32
N GLY A 127 -6.55 -18.15 -11.41
CA GLY A 127 -7.93 -17.81 -11.67
C GLY A 127 -8.42 -16.54 -10.97
N ILE A 128 -7.68 -15.87 -10.09
CA ILE A 128 -8.09 -14.54 -9.61
C ILE A 128 -7.65 -13.48 -10.62
N ARG A 129 -8.60 -12.68 -11.13
CA ARG A 129 -8.33 -11.56 -12.07
C ARG A 129 -8.71 -10.20 -11.51
N SER A 130 -9.74 -10.17 -10.66
CA SER A 130 -10.21 -8.96 -9.99
C SER A 130 -10.86 -9.30 -8.64
N GLY A 131 -11.14 -8.29 -7.84
CA GLY A 131 -11.81 -8.41 -6.55
C GLY A 131 -12.62 -7.18 -6.20
N ARG A 132 -13.64 -7.35 -5.36
CA ARG A 132 -14.39 -6.26 -4.73
C ARG A 132 -14.19 -6.32 -3.23
N MET A 133 -13.62 -5.28 -2.67
CA MET A 133 -13.35 -5.14 -1.25
C MET A 133 -14.35 -4.19 -0.62
N VAL A 134 -15.05 -4.63 0.42
CA VAL A 134 -15.87 -3.77 1.28
C VAL A 134 -15.19 -3.65 2.62
N LEU A 135 -14.91 -2.42 3.04
CA LEU A 135 -14.18 -2.13 4.26
C LEU A 135 -15.03 -1.33 5.25
N ARG A 136 -14.85 -1.63 6.53
CA ARG A 136 -15.43 -0.89 7.65
C ARG A 136 -14.44 -0.89 8.82
N GLY A 137 -14.34 0.23 9.51
CA GLY A 137 -13.45 0.32 10.66
C GLY A 137 -13.48 1.67 11.34
N SER A 138 -12.58 1.83 12.29
CA SER A 138 -12.28 3.09 12.95
C SER A 138 -10.80 3.23 13.21
N ALA A 139 -10.34 4.48 13.34
CA ALA A 139 -9.00 4.80 13.78
C ALA A 139 -9.02 6.13 14.53
N THR A 140 -7.94 6.40 15.24
CA THR A 140 -7.63 7.75 15.70
C THR A 140 -6.91 8.48 14.56
N ALA A 141 -7.50 9.53 13.99
CA ALA A 141 -6.95 10.19 12.81
C ALA A 141 -7.14 11.72 12.84
N ASN A 142 -6.31 12.40 12.04
CA ASN A 142 -6.46 13.78 11.60
C ASN A 142 -6.06 13.89 10.11
N CYS A 143 -5.99 15.10 9.56
CA CYS A 143 -5.63 15.31 8.15
C CYS A 143 -4.22 14.83 7.76
N LEU A 144 -3.34 14.54 8.73
CA LEU A 144 -1.93 14.20 8.49
C LEU A 144 -1.59 12.76 8.88
N THR A 145 -2.27 12.19 9.87
CA THR A 145 -1.94 10.89 10.45
C THR A 145 -3.19 10.07 10.76
N ALA A 146 -3.04 8.74 10.73
CA ALA A 146 -3.97 7.81 11.35
C ALA A 146 -3.19 6.78 12.17
N ALA A 147 -3.79 6.33 13.25
CA ALA A 147 -3.22 5.34 14.15
C ALA A 147 -4.31 4.43 14.71
N ARG A 148 -3.87 3.24 15.15
CA ARG A 148 -4.74 2.24 15.80
C ARG A 148 -5.96 1.89 14.94
N PRO A 149 -5.76 1.43 13.69
CA PRO A 149 -6.86 0.96 12.89
C PRO A 149 -7.48 -0.27 13.56
N GLU A 150 -8.81 -0.25 13.64
CA GLU A 150 -9.64 -1.35 14.06
C GLU A 150 -10.72 -1.54 13.01
N GLY A 151 -11.11 -2.78 12.73
CA GLY A 151 -12.15 -3.05 11.75
C GLY A 151 -11.96 -4.34 11.00
N SER A 152 -12.59 -4.42 9.84
CA SER A 152 -12.61 -5.58 8.98
C SER A 152 -12.79 -5.17 7.53
N ALA A 153 -12.19 -5.91 6.62
CA ALA A 153 -12.56 -5.86 5.21
C ALA A 153 -12.92 -7.25 4.69
N VAL A 154 -13.82 -7.31 3.72
CA VAL A 154 -14.18 -8.54 3.02
C VAL A 154 -13.89 -8.34 1.54
N ILE A 155 -13.10 -9.24 0.96
CA ILE A 155 -12.84 -9.24 -0.48
C ILE A 155 -13.60 -10.41 -1.10
N THR A 156 -14.41 -10.12 -2.11
CA THR A 156 -14.94 -11.13 -3.03
C THR A 156 -14.05 -11.16 -4.25
N TRP A 157 -13.49 -12.33 -4.59
CA TRP A 157 -12.63 -12.53 -5.74
C TRP A 157 -13.40 -13.02 -6.94
N TYR A 158 -12.94 -12.65 -8.13
CA TYR A 158 -13.59 -13.00 -9.39
C TYR A 158 -12.62 -13.57 -10.41
N HIS A 159 -13.13 -14.49 -11.21
CA HIS A 159 -12.41 -15.07 -12.34
C HIS A 159 -12.31 -14.12 -13.54
N GLY A 160 -13.23 -13.18 -13.67
CA GLY A 160 -13.22 -12.17 -14.73
C GLY A 160 -12.58 -10.85 -14.31
N TRP A 161 -12.40 -9.96 -15.28
CA TRP A 161 -11.94 -8.59 -15.10
C TRP A 161 -13.08 -7.68 -14.60
N ALA A 162 -12.74 -6.55 -13.97
CA ALA A 162 -13.72 -5.55 -13.51
C ALA A 162 -14.83 -6.14 -12.63
N GLN A 163 -14.45 -7.09 -11.76
CA GLN A 163 -15.33 -7.76 -10.79
C GLN A 163 -16.53 -8.48 -11.43
N ARG A 164 -16.35 -8.98 -12.67
CA ARG A 164 -17.37 -9.75 -13.41
C ARG A 164 -17.08 -11.25 -13.40
N GLY A 165 -18.10 -12.03 -13.75
CA GLY A 165 -17.99 -13.48 -13.91
C GLY A 165 -18.18 -14.26 -12.60
N ARG A 166 -17.73 -15.51 -12.58
CA ARG A 166 -17.87 -16.40 -11.42
C ARG A 166 -16.99 -15.94 -10.25
N THR A 167 -17.51 -16.10 -9.04
CA THR A 167 -16.77 -15.85 -7.81
C THR A 167 -15.70 -16.92 -7.61
N ALA A 168 -14.45 -16.49 -7.41
CA ALA A 168 -13.30 -17.33 -7.15
C ALA A 168 -13.07 -17.62 -5.65
N GLY A 169 -13.82 -16.96 -4.77
CA GLY A 169 -13.78 -17.13 -3.32
C GLY A 169 -13.90 -15.80 -2.58
N THR A 170 -13.81 -15.86 -1.24
CA THR A 170 -13.83 -14.68 -0.38
C THR A 170 -12.65 -14.69 0.59
N SER A 171 -12.18 -13.50 0.98
CA SER A 171 -11.15 -13.30 2.01
C SER A 171 -11.67 -12.34 3.06
N HIS A 172 -11.40 -12.64 4.33
CA HIS A 172 -11.68 -11.74 5.44
C HIS A 172 -10.36 -11.17 5.95
N LEU A 173 -10.28 -9.85 6.03
CA LEU A 173 -9.07 -9.13 6.41
C LEU A 173 -9.29 -8.42 7.73
N ARG A 174 -8.24 -8.40 8.54
CA ARG A 174 -8.16 -7.60 9.76
C ARG A 174 -7.01 -6.60 9.61
N PRO A 175 -7.27 -5.28 9.75
CA PRO A 175 -6.22 -4.28 9.76
C PRO A 175 -5.23 -4.54 10.89
N SER A 176 -3.95 -4.26 10.64
CA SER A 176 -2.90 -4.39 11.65
C SER A 176 -2.75 -3.07 12.43
N ALA A 177 -2.72 -3.16 13.77
CA ALA A 177 -2.54 -1.98 14.61
C ALA A 177 -1.17 -1.30 14.43
N ARG A 178 -0.19 -2.04 13.90
CA ARG A 178 1.18 -1.59 13.61
C ARG A 178 1.30 -1.10 12.16
N GLY A 179 0.33 -0.30 11.71
CA GLY A 179 0.15 0.12 10.32
C GLY A 179 1.47 0.30 9.55
N GLY A 180 1.50 -0.21 8.32
CA GLY A 180 2.66 -0.04 7.44
C GLY A 180 2.91 1.44 7.20
N GLY A 181 4.17 1.87 7.30
CA GLY A 181 4.58 3.23 6.95
C GLY A 181 4.17 3.55 5.52
N GLY A 182 3.07 4.27 5.37
CA GLY A 182 2.51 4.73 4.10
C GLY A 182 2.55 6.25 4.02
N TYR A 183 2.31 6.77 2.83
CA TYR A 183 2.28 8.19 2.55
C TYR A 183 1.02 8.88 3.10
N THR A 184 -0.07 8.12 3.32
CA THR A 184 -1.34 8.67 3.77
C THR A 184 -1.92 7.95 4.98
N PRO A 185 -2.77 8.62 5.78
CA PRO A 185 -3.55 7.99 6.84
C PRO A 185 -4.36 6.76 6.37
N ALA A 186 -4.78 6.74 5.10
CA ALA A 186 -5.54 5.63 4.53
C ALA A 186 -4.71 4.35 4.34
N ASP A 187 -3.39 4.47 4.13
CA ASP A 187 -2.49 3.33 3.91
C ASP A 187 -2.43 2.39 5.13
N THR A 188 -2.68 2.95 6.31
CA THR A 188 -2.78 2.19 7.57
C THR A 188 -3.95 1.19 7.56
N PHE A 189 -5.05 1.48 6.84
CA PHE A 189 -6.18 0.56 6.66
C PHE A 189 -5.95 -0.47 5.55
N LEU A 190 -4.99 -0.22 4.66
CA LEU A 190 -4.62 -1.13 3.57
C LEU A 190 -3.51 -2.11 3.97
N SER A 191 -3.18 -2.17 5.26
CA SER A 191 -2.17 -3.08 5.81
C SER A 191 -2.78 -3.96 6.91
N GLY A 192 -2.58 -5.27 6.85
CA GLY A 192 -3.22 -6.20 7.77
C GLY A 192 -2.97 -7.65 7.43
N ASP A 193 -3.82 -8.54 7.93
CA ASP A 193 -3.70 -9.98 7.69
C ASP A 193 -5.04 -10.54 7.20
N VAL A 194 -4.97 -11.51 6.30
CA VAL A 194 -6.14 -12.31 5.92
C VAL A 194 -6.40 -13.33 7.02
N VAL A 195 -7.46 -13.13 7.79
CA VAL A 195 -7.79 -13.97 8.95
C VAL A 195 -8.53 -15.25 8.56
N SER A 196 -9.24 -15.26 7.43
CA SER A 196 -9.94 -16.44 6.94
C SER A 196 -10.27 -16.35 5.44
N GLY A 197 -10.63 -17.50 4.87
CA GLY A 197 -11.02 -17.64 3.47
C GLY A 197 -9.83 -17.85 2.54
N ARG A 198 -9.97 -17.42 1.28
CA ARG A 198 -8.90 -17.49 0.29
C ARG A 198 -7.72 -16.64 0.75
N MET A 199 -6.49 -17.14 0.56
CA MET A 199 -5.27 -16.49 1.05
C MET A 199 -5.21 -16.32 2.59
N ALA A 200 -5.89 -17.17 3.36
CA ALA A 200 -5.76 -17.16 4.82
C ALA A 200 -4.29 -17.17 5.28
N HIS A 201 -4.02 -16.43 6.35
CA HIS A 201 -2.70 -16.22 6.96
C HIS A 201 -1.70 -15.43 6.11
N ARG A 202 -2.11 -14.88 4.96
CA ARG A 202 -1.27 -13.97 4.18
C ARG A 202 -1.32 -12.56 4.77
N HIS A 203 -0.16 -11.92 4.75
CA HIS A 203 -0.04 -10.52 5.09
C HIS A 203 -0.48 -9.67 3.89
N VAL A 204 -1.14 -8.56 4.16
CA VAL A 204 -1.66 -7.62 3.17
C VAL A 204 -0.97 -6.29 3.37
N ARG A 205 -0.48 -5.72 2.27
CA ARG A 205 0.08 -4.37 2.25
C ARG A 205 -0.42 -3.63 1.03
N GLY A 206 -0.85 -2.40 1.20
CA GLY A 206 -1.28 -1.54 0.11
C GLY A 206 -1.04 -0.08 0.40
N TRP A 207 -1.21 0.72 -0.63
CA TRP A 207 -1.14 2.17 -0.57
C TRP A 207 -2.16 2.77 -1.54
N ALA A 208 -2.60 3.99 -1.25
CA ALA A 208 -3.46 4.74 -2.14
C ALA A 208 -3.10 6.23 -2.16
N VAL A 209 -3.12 6.82 -3.35
CA VAL A 209 -3.03 8.26 -3.57
C VAL A 209 -4.45 8.82 -3.71
N PRO A 210 -4.82 9.85 -2.91
CA PRO A 210 -6.10 10.51 -3.04
C PRO A 210 -6.28 11.13 -4.43
N THR A 211 -7.45 10.93 -5.02
CA THR A 211 -7.88 11.60 -6.26
C THR A 211 -8.89 12.72 -5.98
N THR A 212 -9.39 12.81 -4.75
CA THR A 212 -10.19 13.95 -4.26
C THR A 212 -9.27 15.03 -3.71
N ASP A 213 -9.68 16.28 -3.82
CA ASP A 213 -8.98 17.40 -3.19
C ASP A 213 -9.02 17.27 -1.66
N VAL A 214 -7.84 17.17 -1.05
CA VAL A 214 -7.65 17.07 0.40
C VAL A 214 -7.05 18.34 1.01
N THR A 215 -6.77 19.38 0.20
CA THR A 215 -6.09 20.62 0.64
C THR A 215 -6.88 21.36 1.72
N ALA A 216 -8.21 21.32 1.64
CA ALA A 216 -9.10 21.98 2.59
C ALA A 216 -9.39 21.15 3.86
N CYS A 217 -8.76 19.98 4.05
CA CYS A 217 -9.07 19.08 5.17
C CYS A 217 -8.94 19.77 6.53
N ALA A 218 -7.86 20.52 6.75
CA ALA A 218 -7.62 21.17 8.05
C ALA A 218 -8.68 22.23 8.38
N ALA A 219 -9.17 22.95 7.38
CA ALA A 219 -10.12 24.06 7.54
C ALA A 219 -11.58 23.62 7.55
N ARG A 220 -11.96 22.65 6.71
CA ARG A 220 -13.37 22.26 6.47
C ARG A 220 -13.71 20.83 6.89
N GLY A 221 -12.69 20.05 7.23
CA GLY A 221 -12.81 18.62 7.43
C GLY A 221 -12.99 17.85 6.12
N LEU A 222 -12.61 16.57 6.14
CA LEU A 222 -12.72 15.63 5.04
C LEU A 222 -13.79 14.59 5.37
N ARG A 223 -14.90 14.63 4.64
CA ARG A 223 -16.03 13.68 4.80
C ARG A 223 -15.87 12.44 3.93
N THR A 224 -15.28 12.62 2.76
CA THR A 224 -15.17 11.58 1.75
C THR A 224 -13.80 11.65 1.09
N VAL A 225 -13.24 10.50 0.74
CA VAL A 225 -12.03 10.42 -0.06
C VAL A 225 -12.19 9.33 -1.12
N ALA A 226 -11.70 9.61 -2.32
CA ALA A 226 -11.48 8.57 -3.33
C ALA A 226 -9.98 8.52 -3.64
N GLY A 227 -9.50 7.37 -4.07
CA GLY A 227 -8.09 7.22 -4.41
C GLY A 227 -7.82 6.01 -5.30
N ARG A 228 -6.55 5.90 -5.71
CA ARG A 228 -6.02 4.80 -6.53
C ARG A 228 -4.65 4.38 -6.01
N GLY A 229 -4.30 3.12 -6.19
CA GLY A 229 -2.99 2.61 -5.80
C GLY A 229 -2.83 1.13 -6.06
N ASN A 230 -2.15 0.43 -5.17
CA ASN A 230 -1.88 -1.00 -5.30
C ASN A 230 -2.01 -1.73 -3.96
N ILE A 231 -2.28 -3.02 -4.03
CA ILE A 231 -2.34 -3.92 -2.88
C ILE A 231 -1.67 -5.26 -3.21
N SER A 232 -0.88 -5.78 -2.28
CA SER A 232 -0.18 -7.05 -2.39
C SER A 232 -0.45 -7.95 -1.18
N PHE A 233 -0.44 -9.26 -1.44
CA PHE A 233 -0.66 -10.33 -0.48
C PHE A 233 0.58 -11.23 -0.47
N SER A 234 1.17 -11.51 0.69
CA SER A 234 2.42 -12.29 0.84
C SER A 234 2.35 -13.28 1.99
#